data_AF-A0A6G5NIU5-F1
#
_entry.id   AF-A0A6G5NIU5-F1
#
_cell.length_a   1.000
_cell.length_b   1.000
_cell.length_c   1.000
_cell.angle_alpha   90.00
_cell.angle_beta   90.00
_cell.angle_gamma   90.00
#
_symmetry.space_group_name_H-M   'P 1'
#
loop_
_entity.id
_entity.type
_entity.pdbx_description
1 polymer ?
#
loop_
_entity_poly.entity_id
_entity_poly.type
_entity_poly.pdbx_seq_one_letter_code
_entity_poly.pdbx_strand_id
1 'polypeptide(L)'
;MGKTLRDHIECALDDLQESSLKKFKRKLNEVEVEAGFNQIPRGQLERADVIDIADKIVNYYREEYGLRLTLIILEEINEKKVADKLQAATGTGDRPLPPQIPGAGGSGSGAGNAGGSGSGAG
;
A
#
# COMPACT_ATOMS: atom_id res chain seq x y z
N MET A 1 11.36 12.10 20.67
CA MET A 1 11.41 12.52 19.26
C MET A 1 10.22 11.89 18.58
N GLY A 2 9.24 12.68 18.14
CA GLY A 2 8.09 12.15 17.41
C GLY A 2 8.60 11.61 16.07
N LYS A 3 8.41 10.31 15.83
CA LYS A 3 8.68 9.72 14.52
C LYS A 3 7.66 10.30 13.55
N THR A 4 8.13 10.84 12.44
CA THR A 4 7.25 11.41 11.42
C THR A 4 6.74 10.31 10.50
N LEU A 5 5.72 10.58 9.67
CA LEU A 5 5.29 9.60 8.68
C LEU A 5 6.44 9.15 7.77
N ARG A 6 7.34 10.08 7.43
CA ARG A 6 8.56 9.80 6.65
C ARG A 6 9.36 8.68 7.29
N ASP A 7 9.66 8.78 8.60
CA ASP A 7 10.42 7.76 9.34
C ASP A 7 9.72 6.39 9.29
N HIS A 8 8.39 6.37 9.39
CA HIS A 8 7.62 5.13 9.31
C HIS A 8 7.69 4.49 7.92
N ILE A 9 7.56 5.30 6.86
CA ILE A 9 7.69 4.84 5.47
C ILE A 9 9.12 4.37 5.20
N GLU A 10 10.15 5.10 5.64
CA GLU A 10 11.55 4.68 5.52
C GLU A 10 11.76 3.31 6.16
N CYS A 11 11.29 3.13 7.39
CA CYS A 11 11.43 1.86 8.10
C CYS A 11 10.71 0.71 7.38
N ALA A 12 9.54 0.98 6.78
CA ALA A 12 8.81 -0.02 6.01
C ALA A 12 9.55 -0.39 4.71
N LEU A 13 10.06 0.61 3.99
CA LEU A 13 10.82 0.39 2.76
C LEU A 13 12.19 -0.27 3.00
N ASP A 14 12.79 -0.08 4.18
CA ASP A 14 14.04 -0.74 4.59
C ASP A 14 13.84 -2.24 4.89
N ASP A 15 12.65 -2.61 5.37
CA ASP A 15 12.23 -4.02 5.56
C ASP A 15 12.02 -4.74 4.20
N LEU A 16 11.90 -4.00 3.09
CA LEU A 16 11.73 -4.58 1.75
C LEU A 16 13.04 -5.12 1.18
N GLN A 17 12.95 -6.27 0.50
CA GLN A 17 14.06 -6.77 -0.30
C GLN A 17 14.25 -5.91 -1.56
N GLU A 18 15.48 -5.85 -2.10
CA GLU A 18 15.80 -5.11 -3.34
C GLU A 18 14.86 -5.45 -4.52
N SER A 19 14.45 -6.71 -4.63
CA SER A 19 13.48 -7.17 -5.63
C SER A 19 12.11 -6.52 -5.47
N SER A 20 11.62 -6.42 -4.23
CA SER A 20 10.35 -5.79 -3.90
C SER A 20 10.44 -4.27 -4.02
N LEU A 21 11.55 -3.66 -3.59
CA LEU A 21 11.82 -2.23 -3.77
C LEU A 21 11.83 -1.82 -5.26
N LYS A 22 12.40 -2.64 -6.14
CA LYS A 22 12.34 -2.41 -7.60
C LYS A 22 10.90 -2.42 -8.12
N LYS A 23 10.08 -3.35 -7.67
CA LYS A 23 8.64 -3.39 -8.03
C LYS A 23 7.90 -2.19 -7.46
N PHE A 24 8.21 -1.80 -6.22
CA PHE A 24 7.64 -0.62 -5.56
C PHE A 24 7.91 0.63 -6.39
N LYS A 25 9.17 0.89 -6.76
CA LYS A 25 9.57 2.03 -7.62
C LYS A 25 8.82 2.03 -8.96
N ARG A 26 8.67 0.86 -9.57
CA ARG A 26 7.94 0.73 -10.84
C ARG A 26 6.46 1.06 -10.68
N LYS A 27 5.79 0.48 -9.67
CA LYS A 27 4.37 0.75 -9.37
C LYS A 27 4.14 2.20 -8.95
N LEU A 28 5.06 2.80 -8.21
CA LEU A 28 5.01 4.22 -7.83
C LEU A 28 5.15 5.15 -9.05
N ASN A 29 5.79 4.70 -10.12
CA ASN A 29 5.84 5.43 -11.38
C ASN A 29 4.62 5.14 -12.29
N GLU A 30 4.04 3.94 -12.20
CA GLU A 30 2.86 3.53 -12.97
C GLU A 30 1.54 4.05 -12.36
N VAL A 31 1.51 4.35 -11.05
CA VAL A 31 0.29 4.82 -10.40
C VAL A 31 -0.10 6.21 -10.88
N GLU A 32 -1.30 6.33 -11.42
CA GLU A 32 -1.89 7.64 -11.73
C GLU A 32 -2.22 8.36 -10.42
N VAL A 33 -1.58 9.50 -10.23
CA VAL A 33 -1.78 10.35 -9.07
C VAL A 33 -3.01 11.24 -9.33
N GLU A 34 -3.71 11.61 -8.27
CA GLU A 34 -4.93 12.41 -8.40
C GLU A 34 -4.67 13.77 -9.08
N ALA A 35 -5.68 14.30 -9.78
CA ALA A 35 -5.57 15.57 -10.50
C ALA A 35 -5.11 16.70 -9.57
N GLY A 36 -3.92 17.25 -9.84
CA GLY A 36 -3.28 18.27 -9.00
C GLY A 36 -1.97 17.81 -8.34
N PHE A 37 -1.68 16.51 -8.39
CA PHE A 37 -0.38 15.96 -8.00
C PHE A 37 0.46 15.60 -9.23
N ASN A 38 1.78 15.69 -9.07
CA ASN A 38 2.72 15.30 -10.11
C ASN A 38 3.29 13.91 -9.79
N GLN A 39 3.36 13.05 -10.81
CA GLN A 39 4.07 11.78 -10.67
C GLN A 39 5.56 12.03 -10.47
N ILE A 40 6.18 11.23 -9.61
CA ILE A 40 7.63 11.29 -9.44
C ILE A 40 8.28 10.72 -10.72
N PRO A 41 9.17 11.47 -11.38
CA PRO A 41 9.77 11.03 -12.63
C PRO A 41 10.63 9.78 -12.39
N ARG A 42 10.53 8.82 -13.32
CA ARG A 42 11.20 7.52 -13.24
C ARG A 42 12.70 7.63 -12.96
N GLY A 43 13.40 8.56 -13.63
CA GLY A 43 14.84 8.74 -13.44
C GLY A 43 15.23 9.14 -12.00
N GLN A 44 14.34 9.83 -11.28
CA GLN A 44 14.54 10.12 -9.86
C GLN A 44 14.28 8.89 -9.00
N LEU A 45 13.26 8.08 -9.31
CA LEU A 45 12.96 6.85 -8.57
C LEU A 45 14.05 5.78 -8.74
N GLU A 46 14.60 5.65 -9.95
CA GLU A 46 15.67 4.68 -10.23
C GLU A 46 16.92 4.96 -9.39
N ARG A 47 17.27 6.24 -9.21
CA ARG A 47 18.44 6.68 -8.43
C ARG A 47 18.17 6.95 -6.96
N ALA A 48 16.91 7.04 -6.55
CA ALA A 48 16.53 7.33 -5.17
C ALA A 48 16.77 6.12 -4.26
N ASP A 49 17.36 6.38 -3.10
CA ASP A 49 17.46 5.42 -2.01
C ASP A 49 16.16 5.36 -1.19
N VAL A 50 16.10 4.42 -0.25
CA VAL A 50 14.97 4.18 0.65
C VAL A 50 14.47 5.48 1.30
N ILE A 51 15.44 6.27 1.77
CA ILE A 51 15.30 7.58 2.40
C ILE A 51 14.69 8.60 1.43
N ASP A 52 15.26 8.72 0.22
CA ASP A 52 14.77 9.63 -0.82
C ASP A 52 13.36 9.28 -1.29
N ILE A 53 13.03 7.99 -1.39
CA ILE A 53 11.70 7.55 -1.82
C ILE A 53 10.66 7.99 -0.79
N ALA A 54 10.90 7.74 0.49
CA ALA A 54 9.99 8.13 1.56
C ALA A 54 9.82 9.66 1.62
N ASP A 55 10.91 10.40 1.50
CA ASP A 55 10.88 11.87 1.46
C ASP A 55 10.07 12.39 0.28
N LYS A 56 10.29 11.83 -0.92
CA LYS A 56 9.54 12.20 -2.12
C LYS A 56 8.05 11.88 -1.97
N ILE A 57 7.69 10.75 -1.38
CA ILE A 57 6.29 10.41 -1.15
C ILE A 57 5.63 11.46 -0.26
N VAL A 58 6.24 11.80 0.88
CA VAL A 58 5.66 12.79 1.81
C VAL A 58 5.65 14.20 1.19
N ASN A 59 6.68 14.57 0.44
CA ASN A 59 6.78 15.90 -0.19
C ASN A 59 5.80 16.08 -1.35
N TYR A 60 5.69 15.09 -2.25
CA TYR A 60 4.82 15.18 -3.42
C TYR A 60 3.37 14.91 -3.06
N TYR A 61 3.12 13.88 -2.25
CA TYR A 61 1.78 13.36 -2.00
C TYR A 61 1.20 13.77 -0.65
N ARG A 62 1.96 14.49 0.18
CA ARG A 62 1.58 14.82 1.57
C ARG A 62 1.42 13.58 2.44
N GLU A 63 1.26 13.80 3.74
CA GLU A 63 1.26 12.71 4.70
C GLU A 63 0.06 11.77 4.51
N GLU A 64 -1.15 12.33 4.38
CA GLU A 64 -2.36 11.51 4.32
C GLU A 64 -2.45 10.65 3.05
N TYR A 65 -2.13 11.22 1.88
CA TYR A 65 -2.18 10.50 0.61
C TYR A 65 -0.91 9.68 0.37
N GLY A 66 0.26 10.15 0.81
CA GLY A 66 1.51 9.39 0.76
C GLY A 66 1.47 8.07 1.54
N LEU A 67 0.87 8.07 2.73
CA LEU A 67 0.67 6.83 3.51
C LEU A 67 -0.20 5.83 2.75
N ARG A 68 -1.37 6.27 2.27
CA ARG A 68 -2.30 5.39 1.53
C ARG A 68 -1.66 4.83 0.27
N LEU A 69 -0.96 5.67 -0.49
CA LEU A 69 -0.27 5.28 -1.72
C LEU A 69 0.79 4.20 -1.42
N THR A 70 1.56 4.38 -0.35
CA THR A 70 2.57 3.42 0.09
C THR A 70 1.93 2.07 0.44
N LEU A 71 0.84 2.07 1.22
CA LEU A 71 0.13 0.85 1.58
C LEU A 71 -0.41 0.10 0.34
N ILE A 72 -1.07 0.81 -0.58
CA ILE A 72 -1.60 0.22 -1.82
C ILE A 72 -0.49 -0.43 -2.64
N ILE A 73 0.65 0.25 -2.82
CA ILE A 73 1.75 -0.29 -3.62
C ILE A 73 2.38 -1.51 -2.91
N LEU A 74 2.54 -1.46 -1.58
CA LEU A 74 3.03 -2.60 -0.81
C LEU A 74 2.13 -3.83 -0.98
N GLU A 75 0.81 -3.65 -0.96
CA GLU A 75 -0.12 -4.75 -1.23
C GLU A 75 -0.02 -5.29 -2.66
N GLU A 76 0.12 -4.40 -3.65
CA GLU A 76 0.27 -4.75 -5.08
C GLU A 76 1.53 -5.57 -5.37
N ILE A 77 2.63 -5.33 -4.63
CA ILE A 77 3.87 -6.10 -4.77
C ILE A 77 3.90 -7.36 -3.89
N ASN A 78 2.79 -7.67 -3.22
CA ASN A 78 2.60 -8.79 -2.30
C ASN A 78 3.40 -8.66 -0.97
N GLU A 79 3.70 -7.44 -0.54
CA GLU A 79 4.41 -7.11 0.70
C GLU A 79 3.44 -6.67 1.81
N LYS A 80 2.38 -7.45 1.98
CA LYS A 80 1.30 -7.18 2.95
C LYS A 80 1.80 -7.10 4.39
N LYS A 81 2.85 -7.88 4.73
CA LYS A 81 3.48 -7.85 6.07
C LYS A 81 4.08 -6.48 6.38
N VAL A 82 4.70 -5.86 5.39
CA VAL A 82 5.31 -4.54 5.53
C VAL A 82 4.23 -3.46 5.57
N ALA A 83 3.18 -3.61 4.77
CA ALA A 83 2.02 -2.71 4.81
C ALA A 83 1.33 -2.70 6.19
N ASP A 84 1.09 -3.87 6.78
CA ASP A 84 0.45 -4.00 8.08
C ASP A 84 1.29 -3.36 9.20
N LYS A 85 2.62 -3.61 9.19
CA LYS A 85 3.56 -2.95 10.10
C LYS A 85 3.51 -1.43 9.97
N LEU A 86 3.50 -0.91 8.74
CA LEU A 86 3.46 0.53 8.47
C LEU A 86 2.16 1.13 9.03
N GLN A 87 1.02 0.51 8.74
CA GLN A 87 -0.30 0.95 9.21
C GLN A 87 -0.39 0.94 10.75
N ALA A 88 0.12 -0.12 11.38
CA ALA A 88 0.18 -0.22 12.84
C ALA A 88 1.08 0.86 13.45
N ALA A 89 2.21 1.17 12.80
CA ALA A 89 3.15 2.18 13.26
C ALA A 89 2.60 3.61 13.13
N THR A 90 1.77 3.88 12.12
CA THR A 90 1.12 5.19 11.92
C THR A 90 -0.17 5.37 12.71
N GLY A 91 -0.62 4.36 13.47
CA GLY A 91 -1.77 4.47 14.37
C GLY A 91 -3.14 4.54 13.67
N THR A 92 -3.21 4.28 12.36
CA THR A 92 -4.46 4.11 11.60
C THR A 92 -5.05 2.72 11.89
N GLY A 93 -5.31 2.43 13.16
CA GLY A 93 -5.80 1.12 13.63
C GLY A 93 -7.28 0.83 13.36
N ASP A 94 -8.02 1.72 12.67
CA ASP A 94 -9.47 1.58 12.50
C ASP A 94 -10.01 2.25 11.22
N ARG A 95 -9.30 2.20 10.10
CA ARG A 95 -9.88 2.67 8.84
C ARG A 95 -9.59 1.72 7.69
N PRO A 96 -10.61 0.99 7.19
CA PRO A 96 -10.44 0.15 6.02
C PRO A 96 -9.99 1.02 4.84
N LEU A 97 -8.91 0.62 4.18
CA LEU A 97 -8.49 1.20 2.92
C LEU A 97 -9.67 1.07 1.93
N PRO A 98 -10.10 2.15 1.25
CA PRO A 98 -11.13 2.04 0.22
C PRO A 98 -10.64 1.07 -0.86
N PRO A 99 -11.53 0.23 -1.41
CA PRO A 99 -11.14 -0.82 -2.34
C PRO A 99 -10.60 -0.21 -3.64
N GLN A 100 -9.31 -0.45 -3.86
CA GLN A 100 -8.69 -0.89 -5.11
C GLN A 100 -9.11 -0.15 -6.38
N ILE A 101 -8.15 0.59 -6.94
CA ILE A 101 -8.13 1.10 -8.32
C ILE A 101 -8.63 -0.01 -9.27
N PRO A 102 -9.61 0.26 -10.16
CA PRO A 102 -10.21 -0.79 -10.98
C PRO A 102 -9.20 -1.29 -12.01
N GLY A 103 -8.60 -2.45 -11.77
CA GLY A 103 -7.61 -3.02 -12.70
C GLY A 103 -7.17 -4.46 -12.49
N ALA A 104 -7.67 -5.18 -11.48
CA ALA A 104 -7.35 -6.60 -11.29
C ALA A 104 -8.64 -7.43 -11.26
N GLY A 105 -9.00 -7.99 -12.42
CA GLY A 105 -10.07 -8.97 -12.54
C GLY A 105 -9.73 -10.22 -11.74
N GLY A 106 -10.34 -10.35 -10.56
CA GLY A 106 -10.31 -11.56 -9.74
C GLY A 106 -11.48 -12.47 -10.10
N SER A 107 -11.20 -13.60 -10.76
CA SER A 107 -12.11 -14.75 -10.81
C SER A 107 -12.31 -15.27 -9.38
N GLY A 108 -13.48 -15.02 -8.81
CA GLY A 108 -13.87 -15.54 -7.50
C GLY A 108 -14.12 -17.04 -7.54
N SER A 109 -13.34 -17.80 -6.79
CA SER A 109 -13.69 -19.16 -6.38
C SER A 109 -14.65 -19.07 -5.18
N GLY A 110 -15.94 -19.28 -5.43
CA GLY A 110 -16.94 -19.40 -4.38
C GLY A 110 -16.92 -20.79 -3.75
N ALA A 111 -16.35 -20.90 -2.55
CA ALA A 111 -16.61 -22.01 -1.64
C ALA A 111 -17.62 -21.53 -0.60
N GLY A 112 -18.84 -22.07 -0.64
CA GLY A 112 -19.88 -21.87 0.35
C GLY A 112 -20.36 -23.22 0.84
N ASN A 113 -19.89 -23.62 2.02
CA ASN A 113 -20.33 -24.80 2.76
C ASN A 113 -21.08 -24.36 4.02
N ALA A 114 -21.89 -25.30 4.55
CA ALA A 114 -22.70 -25.26 5.78
C ALA A 114 -24.05 -24.54 5.61
N GLY A 115 -25.19 -25.11 5.99
CA GLY A 115 -25.47 -26.25 6.87
C GLY A 115 -26.62 -25.83 7.80
N GLY A 116 -27.56 -26.74 8.10
CA GLY A 116 -28.45 -26.59 9.27
C GLY A 116 -29.95 -26.62 9.02
N SER A 117 -30.50 -27.84 9.13
CA SER A 117 -31.53 -28.26 10.12
C SER A 117 -32.86 -27.50 10.31
N GLY A 118 -33.96 -28.27 10.30
CA GLY A 118 -35.23 -27.99 10.99
C GLY A 118 -36.45 -28.40 10.15
N SER A 119 -37.06 -29.59 10.32
CA SER A 119 -38.02 -30.03 11.35
C SER A 119 -39.48 -29.56 11.13
N GLY A 120 -40.41 -30.52 11.15
CA GLY A 120 -41.85 -30.33 11.47
C GLY A 120 -42.78 -30.41 10.25
N ALA A 121 -43.55 -31.48 10.06
CA ALA A 121 -44.80 -31.86 10.75
C ALA A 121 -46.05 -31.28 10.04
N GLY A 122 -46.92 -32.17 9.58
CA GLY A 122 -48.22 -31.85 8.96
C GLY A 122 -48.62 -32.88 7.92
#